data_AF-A0A4Z0NE87-F1
#
_entry.id   AF-A0A4Z0NE87-F1
#
_cell.length_a   1.000
_cell.length_b   1.000
_cell.length_c   1.000
_cell.angle_alpha   90.00
_cell.angle_beta   90.00
_cell.angle_gamma   90.00
#
_symmetry.space_group_name_H-M   'P 1'
#
loop_
_entity.id
_entity.type
_entity.pdbx_description
1 polymer ?
#
loop_
_entity_poly.entity_id
_entity_poly.type
_entity_poly.pdbx_seq_one_letter_code
_entity_poly.pdbx_strand_id
1 'polypeptide(L)'
;MSKPKAAPLFGPAPTPEPVEASTPQQVETSTRPAYREGKKAFSTWLNEKAIRQLKAMAAEEGVTVQDLMVEMLNREFARKGKPEIA
;
A
#
# COMPACT_ATOMS: atom_id res chain seq x y z
N MET A 1 -56.48 -26.53 40.02
CA MET A 1 -55.25 -26.47 40.86
C MET A 1 -54.06 -26.24 39.93
N SER A 2 -53.60 -24.99 39.85
CA SER A 2 -52.47 -24.59 38.99
C SER A 2 -51.14 -24.81 39.69
N LYS A 3 -50.17 -25.38 38.97
CA LYS A 3 -48.78 -25.60 39.43
C LYS A 3 -48.00 -24.27 39.48
N PRO A 4 -47.01 -24.12 40.39
CA PRO A 4 -46.31 -22.86 40.62
C PRO A 4 -45.32 -22.51 39.50
N LYS A 5 -45.26 -21.22 39.18
CA LYS A 5 -44.36 -20.59 38.21
C LYS A 5 -42.98 -20.38 38.86
N ALA A 6 -41.95 -21.03 38.31
CA ALA A 6 -40.56 -20.79 38.69
C ALA A 6 -40.07 -19.46 38.11
N ALA A 7 -39.41 -18.64 38.94
CA ALA A 7 -38.72 -17.42 38.53
C ALA A 7 -37.25 -17.73 38.21
N PRO A 8 -36.64 -17.15 37.17
CA PRO A 8 -35.21 -17.34 36.91
C PRO A 8 -34.37 -16.44 37.82
N LEU A 9 -33.38 -17.05 38.48
CA LEU A 9 -32.33 -16.39 39.24
C LEU A 9 -31.36 -15.71 38.27
N PHE A 10 -31.43 -14.39 38.15
CA PHE A 10 -30.36 -13.60 37.52
C PHE A 10 -29.20 -13.46 38.50
N GLY A 11 -28.08 -14.12 38.23
CA GLY A 11 -26.81 -13.86 38.91
C GLY A 11 -26.20 -12.53 38.45
N PRO A 12 -25.28 -11.93 39.24
CA PRO A 12 -24.63 -10.68 38.85
C PRO A 12 -23.68 -10.90 37.65
N ALA A 13 -23.67 -9.95 36.72
CA ALA A 13 -22.80 -9.94 35.55
C ALA A 13 -21.32 -9.68 35.94
N PRO A 14 -20.33 -10.27 35.25
CA PRO A 14 -18.92 -10.02 35.53
C PRO A 14 -18.52 -8.59 35.15
N THR A 15 -17.81 -7.92 36.06
CA THR A 15 -17.20 -6.59 35.85
C THR A 15 -16.08 -6.69 34.81
N PRO A 16 -16.01 -5.81 33.80
CA PRO A 16 -14.91 -5.81 32.84
C PRO A 16 -13.60 -5.36 33.51
N GLU A 17 -12.53 -6.14 33.35
CA GLU A 17 -11.18 -5.78 33.81
C GLU A 17 -10.62 -4.58 33.01
N PRO A 18 -9.76 -3.74 33.61
CA PRO A 18 -9.15 -2.61 32.93
C PRO A 18 -8.22 -3.10 31.81
N VAL A 19 -8.49 -2.68 30.58
CA VAL A 19 -7.62 -2.94 29.43
C VAL A 19 -6.33 -2.14 29.60
N GLU A 20 -5.22 -2.84 29.83
CA GLU A 20 -3.89 -2.24 29.94
C GLU A 20 -3.54 -1.53 28.63
N ALA A 21 -3.15 -0.25 28.73
CA ALA A 21 -2.88 0.59 27.57
C ALA A 21 -1.64 0.09 26.83
N SER A 22 -1.81 -0.41 25.61
CA SER A 22 -0.73 -0.83 24.73
C SER A 22 0.29 0.30 24.53
N THR A 23 1.52 0.07 24.93
CA THR A 23 2.67 0.97 24.69
C THR A 23 2.85 1.18 23.18
N PRO A 24 3.08 2.41 22.68
CA PRO A 24 3.29 2.64 21.26
C PRO A 24 4.57 1.93 20.82
N GLN A 25 4.42 0.94 19.94
CA GLN A 25 5.51 0.17 19.37
C GLN A 25 6.38 1.11 18.53
N GLN A 26 7.63 1.29 18.93
CA GLN A 26 8.59 2.17 18.28
C GLN A 26 8.80 1.69 16.84
N VAL A 27 8.36 2.49 15.88
CA VAL A 27 8.48 2.17 14.45
C VAL A 27 9.96 2.22 14.08
N GLU A 28 10.56 1.06 13.84
CA GLU A 28 11.93 0.99 13.35
C GLU A 28 12.01 1.78 12.04
N THR A 29 12.93 2.74 11.99
CA THR A 29 13.17 3.57 10.81
C THR A 29 13.71 2.66 9.70
N SER A 30 12.85 2.23 8.79
CA SER A 30 13.27 1.41 7.64
C SER A 30 14.32 2.18 6.83
N THR A 31 15.54 1.67 6.76
CA THR A 31 16.58 2.25 5.90
C THR A 31 16.11 2.22 4.45
N ARG A 32 16.20 3.35 3.76
CA ARG A 32 15.75 3.47 2.37
C ARG A 32 16.63 2.56 1.48
N PRO A 33 16.05 1.71 0.62
CA PRO A 33 16.84 0.88 -0.30
C PRO A 33 17.72 1.72 -1.22
N ALA A 34 18.95 1.26 -1.50
CA ALA A 34 19.93 1.97 -2.34
C ALA A 34 19.38 2.38 -3.72
N TYR A 35 18.57 1.53 -4.35
CA TYR A 35 17.98 1.83 -5.67
C TYR A 35 17.01 3.03 -5.67
N ARG A 36 16.56 3.49 -4.49
CA ARG A 36 15.69 4.65 -4.27
C ARG A 36 16.45 5.91 -3.87
N GLU A 37 17.76 5.85 -3.64
CA GLU A 37 18.57 7.04 -3.33
C GLU A 37 18.51 8.03 -4.50
N GLY A 38 18.33 9.32 -4.17
CA GLY A 38 18.11 10.37 -5.18
C GLY A 38 16.78 10.31 -5.94
N LYS A 39 15.99 9.24 -5.80
CA LYS A 39 14.72 9.06 -6.51
C LYS A 39 13.51 9.42 -5.64
N LYS A 40 12.47 9.96 -6.28
CA LYS A 40 11.15 10.20 -5.67
C LYS A 40 10.12 9.30 -6.35
N ALA A 41 9.18 8.81 -5.57
CA ALA A 41 8.07 8.02 -6.12
C ALA A 41 7.13 8.94 -6.88
N PHE A 42 6.73 8.52 -8.09
CA PHE A 42 5.66 9.12 -8.86
C PHE A 42 4.60 8.04 -9.09
N SER A 43 3.37 8.34 -8.74
CA SER A 43 2.25 7.39 -8.79
C SER A 43 1.06 8.03 -9.49
N THR A 44 0.42 7.26 -10.36
CA THR A 44 -0.80 7.64 -11.06
C THR A 44 -1.74 6.44 -11.15
N TRP A 45 -3.03 6.70 -11.28
CA TRP A 45 -4.04 5.66 -11.44
C TRP A 45 -4.15 5.28 -12.92
N LEU A 46 -3.86 4.02 -13.23
CA LEU A 46 -4.00 3.43 -14.56
C LEU A 46 -4.99 2.27 -14.51
N ASN A 47 -5.70 2.03 -15.60
CA ASN A 47 -6.50 0.83 -15.71
C ASN A 47 -5.61 -0.42 -15.81
N GLU A 48 -6.19 -1.59 -15.53
CA GLU A 48 -5.46 -2.85 -15.49
C GLU A 48 -4.80 -3.19 -16.84
N LYS A 49 -5.49 -2.89 -17.95
CA LYS A 49 -4.97 -3.14 -19.31
C LYS A 49 -3.68 -2.38 -19.57
N ALA A 50 -3.62 -1.10 -19.19
CA ALA A 50 -2.44 -0.26 -19.33
C ALA A 50 -1.27 -0.78 -18.48
N ILE A 51 -1.55 -1.20 -17.24
CA ILE A 51 -0.52 -1.77 -16.35
C ILE A 51 0.05 -3.06 -16.94
N ARG A 52 -0.81 -3.95 -17.47
CA ARG A 52 -0.38 -5.21 -18.10
C ARG A 52 0.48 -4.95 -19.34
N GLN A 53 0.06 -4.02 -20.19
CA GLN A 53 0.81 -3.67 -21.40
C GLN A 53 2.19 -3.09 -21.06
N LEU A 54 2.25 -2.16 -20.10
CA LEU A 54 3.52 -1.55 -19.68
C LEU A 54 4.51 -2.59 -19.15
N LYS A 55 4.02 -3.56 -18.37
CA LYS A 55 4.84 -4.68 -17.87
C LYS A 55 5.30 -5.62 -18.99
N ALA A 56 4.43 -5.91 -19.96
CA ALA A 56 4.77 -6.75 -21.10
C ALA A 56 5.89 -6.13 -21.93
N MET A 57 5.78 -4.83 -22.26
CA MET A 57 6.81 -4.09 -22.98
C MET A 57 8.17 -4.13 -22.25
N ALA A 58 8.18 -3.85 -20.95
CA ALA A 58 9.41 -3.90 -20.16
C ALA A 58 10.05 -5.30 -20.18
N ALA A 59 9.23 -6.36 -20.11
CA ALA A 59 9.71 -7.74 -20.18
C ALA A 59 10.24 -8.12 -21.58
N GLU A 60 9.57 -7.67 -22.65
CA GLU A 60 10.01 -7.87 -24.04
C GLU A 60 11.37 -7.23 -24.31
N GLU A 61 11.60 -6.04 -23.74
CA GLU A 61 12.83 -5.27 -23.89
C GLU A 61 13.94 -5.67 -22.89
N GLY A 62 13.62 -6.52 -21.90
CA GLY A 62 14.57 -6.94 -20.86
C GLY A 62 14.97 -5.84 -19.89
N VAL A 63 14.13 -4.81 -19.72
CA VAL A 63 14.37 -3.65 -18.85
C VAL A 63 13.38 -3.62 -17.68
N THR A 64 13.63 -2.77 -16.68
CA THR A 64 12.63 -2.55 -15.64
C THR A 64 11.52 -1.61 -16.13
N VAL A 65 10.32 -1.71 -15.55
CA VAL A 65 9.24 -0.74 -15.81
C VAL A 65 9.69 0.68 -15.50
N GLN A 66 10.58 0.86 -14.52
CA GLN A 66 11.12 2.17 -14.19
C GLN A 66 11.99 2.72 -15.33
N ASP A 67 12.87 1.91 -15.90
CA ASP A 67 13.76 2.33 -16.99
C ASP A 67 12.95 2.67 -18.24
N LEU A 68 11.97 1.81 -18.60
CA LEU A 68 11.04 2.05 -19.70
C LEU A 68 10.26 3.36 -19.51
N MET A 69 9.80 3.66 -18.30
CA MET A 69 9.12 4.93 -18.00
C MET A 69 10.05 6.14 -18.17
N VAL A 70 11.32 6.04 -17.80
CA VAL A 70 12.31 7.12 -18.02
C VAL A 70 12.52 7.34 -19.52
N GLU A 71 12.67 6.28 -20.30
CA GLU A 71 12.83 6.39 -21.76
C GLU A 71 11.59 7.03 -22.41
N MET A 72 10.39 6.58 -22.03
CA MET A 72 9.13 7.15 -22.54
C MET A 72 9.02 8.66 -22.21
N LEU A 73 9.46 9.08 -21.03
CA LEU A 73 9.49 10.50 -20.64
C LEU A 73 10.50 11.28 -21.46
N ASN A 74 11.71 10.76 -21.66
CA ASN A 74 12.73 11.38 -22.51
C ASN A 74 12.22 11.57 -23.95
N ARG A 75 11.60 10.55 -24.53
CA ARG A 75 11.00 10.63 -25.89
C ARG A 75 9.92 11.71 -25.96
N GLU A 76 9.07 11.80 -24.94
CA GLU A 76 8.03 12.84 -24.88
C GLU A 76 8.62 14.24 -24.67
N PHE A 77 9.72 14.37 -23.91
CA PHE A 77 10.43 15.62 -23.71
C PHE A 77 11.11 16.10 -24.99
N ALA A 78 11.85 15.22 -25.66
CA ALA A 78 12.46 15.49 -26.96
C ALA A 78 11.41 15.97 -27.98
N ARG A 79 10.27 15.27 -28.05
CA ARG A 79 9.13 15.65 -28.93
C ARG A 79 8.58 17.05 -28.62
N LYS A 80 8.70 17.52 -27.38
CA LYS A 80 8.29 18.87 -26.92
C LYS A 80 9.42 19.90 -26.91
N GLY A 81 10.63 19.56 -27.37
CA GLY A 81 11.80 20.43 -27.28
C GLY A 81 12.25 20.71 -25.84
N LYS A 82 12.01 19.77 -24.93
CA LYS A 82 12.50 19.81 -23.54
C LYS A 82 13.77 18.97 -23.41
N PRO A 83 14.69 19.33 -22.50
CA PRO A 83 15.87 18.52 -22.23
C PRO A 83 15.47 17.16 -21.66
N GLU A 84 16.25 16.13 -21.98
CA GLU A 84 16.10 14.77 -21.44
C GLU A 84 16.58 14.71 -19.98
N ILE A 85 16.08 13.74 -19.21
CA ILE A 85 16.31 13.58 -17.77
C ILE A 85 17.54 12.70 -17.49
N ALA A 86 17.91 11.83 -18.42
CA ALA A 86 19.01 10.88 -18.32
C ALA A 86 19.51 10.54 -19.72
#